data_AF-A0A1V5LIQ1-F1
#
_entry.id   AF-A0A1V5LIQ1-F1
#
_cell.length_a   1.000
_cell.length_b   1.000
_cell.length_c   1.000
_cell.angle_alpha   90.00
_cell.angle_beta   90.00
_cell.angle_gamma   90.00
#
_symmetry.space_group_name_H-M   'P 1'
#
loop_
_entity.id
_entity.type
_entity.pdbx_description
1 polymer ?
#
loop_
_entity_poly.entity_id
_entity_poly.type
_entity_poly.pdbx_seq_one_letter_code
_entity_poly.pdbx_strand_id
1 'polypeptide(L)'
;MAVNFAAGLKFGARSSFGAQPHNRCSNLPMGAIEVQVDGSPVLMNLFGYGLTSALDNTLCIGDGGAITDGQYLPGEIGPERSPAIRRCLITDRYVYAHAVVTGVVHPKWGARAAERIFILDYLTGCIVLRDAFAGEKAIDFGTHLHCAGSVTDLGEGQYRMTGGQARTIAAPGRSFTGAAGLTDEEKGEVFVRILATLQPYNVIVEEPTWRPSYIYGLNNTGKEDIKDGRHPRFTRWRLAAAEPTAEGEFLFAISAEKDAVSLHDGVVRLPEDGSVYLAGLQPVEALGYTFTAEAVLVDESAKTVAVVGLREASGPNFTLVTDIPLDADLDISGDTPHGTLYSPAREPGLRVTGAAPAVWTSNPYHPRSRGNWMTRL
;
A
#
# COMPACT_ATOMS: atom_id res chain seq x y z
N MET A 1 -1.58 7.21 -15.74
CA MET A 1 -0.84 6.42 -14.74
C MET A 1 -1.46 5.03 -14.59
N ALA A 2 -0.66 3.97 -14.49
CA ALA A 2 -1.11 2.62 -14.13
C ALA A 2 -0.48 2.20 -12.80
N VAL A 3 -1.29 1.63 -11.90
CA VAL A 3 -0.88 1.23 -10.54
C VAL A 3 -1.23 -0.22 -10.30
N ASN A 4 -0.29 -0.97 -9.76
CA ASN A 4 -0.50 -2.34 -9.29
C ASN A 4 -0.24 -2.38 -7.77
N PHE A 5 -1.19 -2.89 -7.00
CA PHE A 5 -1.02 -3.16 -5.56
C PHE A 5 -1.25 -4.64 -5.31
N ALA A 6 -0.26 -5.30 -4.70
CA ALA A 6 -0.34 -6.73 -4.41
C ALA A 6 -0.40 -6.99 -2.90
N ALA A 7 -1.39 -7.77 -2.47
CA ALA A 7 -1.49 -8.27 -1.10
C ALA A 7 -1.98 -9.72 -1.11
N GLY A 8 -1.04 -10.65 -1.35
CA GLY A 8 -1.29 -12.09 -1.33
C GLY A 8 -0.12 -12.89 -1.94
N LEU A 9 -0.10 -14.21 -1.74
CA LEU A 9 0.88 -15.09 -2.37
C LEU A 9 0.62 -15.18 -3.88
N LYS A 10 1.67 -14.96 -4.69
CA LYS A 10 1.59 -15.02 -6.16
C LYS A 10 1.31 -16.43 -6.71
N PHE A 11 1.52 -17.47 -5.91
CA PHE A 11 1.28 -18.86 -6.28
C PHE A 11 0.30 -19.51 -5.29
N GLY A 12 -0.68 -20.26 -5.82
CA GLY A 12 -1.81 -20.78 -5.05
C GLY A 12 -1.43 -21.73 -3.91
N ALA A 13 -2.22 -21.68 -2.84
CA ALA A 13 -2.04 -22.37 -1.55
C ALA A 13 -1.98 -23.91 -1.58
N ARG A 14 -2.12 -24.56 -2.74
CA ARG A 14 -2.19 -26.03 -2.87
C ARG A 14 -1.04 -26.67 -3.65
N SER A 15 -0.13 -25.90 -4.23
CA SER A 15 0.85 -26.43 -5.20
C SER A 15 2.29 -26.56 -4.68
N SER A 16 2.55 -26.42 -3.37
CA SER A 16 3.91 -26.43 -2.83
C SER A 16 4.15 -27.57 -1.83
N PHE A 17 3.95 -28.82 -2.24
CA PHE A 17 4.73 -29.92 -1.67
C PHE A 17 5.96 -30.11 -2.56
N GLY A 18 7.14 -29.75 -2.03
CA GLY A 18 8.44 -30.16 -2.60
C GLY A 18 9.29 -29.10 -3.29
N ALA A 19 8.93 -27.80 -3.29
CA ALA A 19 9.82 -26.76 -3.79
C ALA A 19 10.82 -26.36 -2.71
N GLN A 20 12.07 -26.76 -2.88
CA GLN A 20 13.19 -26.44 -1.98
C GLN A 20 13.27 -24.92 -1.72
N PRO A 21 13.53 -24.47 -0.47
CA PRO A 21 13.54 -23.05 -0.09
C PRO A 21 14.40 -22.15 -0.97
N HIS A 22 15.48 -22.70 -1.56
CA HIS A 22 16.46 -22.00 -2.38
C HIS A 22 16.12 -21.92 -3.89
N ASN A 23 15.02 -22.53 -4.34
CA ASN A 23 14.66 -22.64 -5.77
C ASN A 23 13.34 -21.93 -6.13
N ARG A 24 12.99 -20.84 -5.44
CA ARG A 24 11.82 -20.03 -5.80
C ARG A 24 12.18 -18.96 -6.83
N CYS A 25 11.34 -18.82 -7.84
CA CYS A 25 11.45 -17.83 -8.91
C CYS A 25 10.67 -16.53 -8.62
N SER A 26 10.28 -16.24 -7.37
CA SER A 26 9.54 -15.01 -7.06
C SER A 26 9.64 -14.56 -5.60
N ASN A 27 9.75 -13.24 -5.41
CA ASN A 27 9.61 -12.56 -4.12
C ASN A 27 8.18 -12.73 -3.55
N LEU A 28 8.01 -12.30 -2.30
CA LEU A 28 6.71 -12.17 -1.64
C LEU A 28 6.33 -10.68 -1.62
N PRO A 29 5.53 -10.21 -2.59
CA PRO A 29 5.30 -8.78 -2.78
C PRO A 29 4.17 -8.28 -1.87
N MET A 30 4.19 -8.61 -0.57
CA MET A 30 3.07 -8.25 0.32
C MET A 30 3.04 -6.76 0.56
N GLY A 31 1.94 -6.12 0.18
CA GLY A 31 1.79 -4.66 0.23
C GLY A 31 2.58 -3.93 -0.86
N ALA A 32 3.19 -4.65 -1.81
CA ALA A 32 4.06 -4.03 -2.79
C ALA A 32 3.26 -3.23 -3.82
N ILE A 33 3.83 -2.10 -4.25
CA ILE A 33 3.27 -1.26 -5.30
C ILE A 33 4.17 -1.22 -6.55
N GLU A 34 3.58 -1.11 -7.73
CA GLU A 34 4.28 -0.76 -8.96
C GLU A 34 3.54 0.41 -9.60
N VAL A 35 4.29 1.38 -10.12
CA VAL A 35 3.72 2.59 -10.72
C VAL A 35 4.35 2.82 -12.08
N GLN A 36 3.49 3.01 -13.08
CA GLN A 36 3.87 3.42 -14.42
C GLN A 36 3.20 4.74 -14.78
N VAL A 37 3.97 5.64 -15.36
CA VAL A 37 3.50 6.93 -15.87
C VAL A 37 3.77 6.93 -17.37
N ASP A 38 2.71 7.11 -18.16
CA ASP A 38 2.76 7.15 -19.63
C ASP A 38 3.50 5.96 -20.28
N GLY A 39 3.33 4.77 -19.70
CA GLY A 39 3.99 3.54 -20.16
C GLY A 39 5.43 3.36 -19.69
N SER A 40 6.02 4.39 -19.06
CA SER A 40 7.32 4.34 -18.43
C SER A 40 7.19 3.82 -17.00
N PRO A 41 7.88 2.72 -16.63
CA PRO A 41 7.87 2.27 -15.25
C PRO A 41 8.71 3.20 -14.39
N VAL A 42 8.11 3.73 -13.32
CA VAL A 42 8.74 4.65 -12.39
C VAL A 42 9.10 3.92 -11.10
N LEU A 43 8.12 3.26 -10.48
CA LEU A 43 8.31 2.39 -9.32
C LEU A 43 8.16 0.94 -9.74
N MET A 44 9.19 0.13 -9.52
CA MET A 44 9.23 -1.25 -9.97
C MET A 44 9.58 -2.20 -8.84
N ASN A 45 8.94 -3.37 -8.78
CA ASN A 45 9.49 -4.45 -7.98
C ASN A 45 10.63 -5.11 -8.76
N LEU A 46 11.77 -5.31 -8.10
CA LEU A 46 12.95 -5.90 -8.69
C LEU A 46 12.80 -7.42 -8.72
N PHE A 47 12.82 -7.99 -9.92
CA PHE A 47 12.77 -9.43 -10.10
C PHE A 47 14.19 -10.01 -10.10
N GLY A 48 14.48 -10.87 -9.13
CA GLY A 48 15.69 -11.68 -9.07
C GLY A 48 15.37 -13.08 -8.54
N TYR A 49 16.20 -14.07 -8.87
CA TYR A 49 16.17 -15.34 -8.17
C TYR A 49 16.84 -15.13 -6.80
N GLY A 50 16.03 -14.95 -5.76
CA GLY A 50 16.48 -14.51 -4.45
C GLY A 50 15.30 -14.09 -3.59
N LEU A 51 15.41 -14.21 -2.27
CA LEU A 51 14.28 -14.31 -1.34
C LEU A 51 14.15 -13.08 -0.43
N THR A 52 14.22 -11.86 -0.97
CA THR A 52 14.16 -10.65 -0.12
C THR A 52 13.04 -9.70 -0.53
N SER A 53 12.20 -9.33 0.43
CA SER A 53 11.19 -8.27 0.29
C SER A 53 11.81 -6.89 0.12
N ALA A 54 13.11 -6.72 0.38
CA ALA A 54 13.86 -5.49 0.10
C ALA A 54 14.11 -5.26 -1.40
N LEU A 55 13.51 -6.09 -2.26
CA LEU A 55 13.43 -5.93 -3.71
C LEU A 55 12.04 -5.48 -4.15
N ASP A 56 11.05 -5.44 -3.24
CA ASP A 56 9.70 -5.01 -3.53
C ASP A 56 9.42 -3.66 -2.85
N ASN A 57 8.51 -2.88 -3.44
CA ASN A 57 8.12 -1.57 -2.92
C ASN A 57 7.19 -1.68 -1.72
N THR A 58 7.70 -2.18 -0.59
CA THR A 58 6.92 -2.54 0.59
C THR A 58 7.56 -2.15 1.93
N LEU A 59 6.79 -2.29 3.00
CA LEU A 59 7.24 -2.11 4.37
C LEU A 59 8.24 -3.20 4.76
N CYS A 60 9.23 -2.81 5.56
CA CYS A 60 10.40 -3.60 5.90
C CYS A 60 10.60 -3.62 7.41
N ILE A 61 10.90 -4.81 7.93
CA ILE A 61 11.16 -5.05 9.35
C ILE A 61 12.47 -5.83 9.48
N GLY A 62 13.41 -5.34 10.30
CA GLY A 62 14.69 -6.01 10.57
C GLY A 62 15.71 -5.89 9.43
N ASP A 63 15.71 -4.75 8.74
CA ASP A 63 16.62 -4.35 7.65
C ASP A 63 16.40 -4.99 6.27
N GLY A 64 15.49 -5.95 6.09
CA GLY A 64 15.16 -6.49 4.75
C GLY A 64 16.29 -7.34 4.12
N GLY A 65 17.51 -7.25 4.63
CA GLY A 65 18.71 -7.47 3.84
C GLY A 65 19.43 -8.79 4.10
N ALA A 66 19.26 -9.47 5.23
CA ALA A 66 20.29 -10.43 5.63
C ALA A 66 20.34 -11.73 4.80
N ILE A 67 19.21 -12.34 4.48
CA ILE A 67 19.05 -13.51 3.56
C ILE A 67 17.55 -13.79 3.31
N THR A 68 16.65 -13.40 4.22
CA THR A 68 15.17 -13.37 4.06
C THR A 68 14.49 -12.38 5.03
N ASP A 69 15.20 -11.33 5.46
CA ASP A 69 14.84 -10.60 6.69
C ASP A 69 13.85 -9.45 6.47
N GLY A 70 12.63 -9.79 6.05
CA GLY A 70 11.49 -8.86 6.12
C GLY A 70 10.15 -9.57 6.04
N GLN A 71 10.05 -10.59 5.19
CA GLN A 71 8.86 -11.43 5.06
C GLN A 71 9.22 -12.92 4.98
N TYR A 72 8.36 -13.73 5.58
CA TYR A 72 8.55 -15.14 5.87
C TYR A 72 8.70 -16.03 4.62
N LEU A 73 9.58 -17.04 4.62
CA LEU A 73 9.56 -18.13 3.63
C LEU A 73 8.40 -19.08 3.95
N PRO A 74 7.30 -19.19 3.18
CA PRO A 74 6.07 -19.94 3.51
C PRO A 74 6.17 -21.45 3.84
N GLY A 75 7.33 -21.98 4.26
CA GLY A 75 7.58 -23.37 4.63
C GLY A 75 7.35 -23.75 6.11
N GLU A 76 7.47 -22.83 7.09
CA GLU A 76 7.18 -23.11 8.54
C GLU A 76 5.93 -22.38 9.06
N ILE A 77 5.31 -21.50 8.27
CA ILE A 77 4.00 -20.91 8.56
C ILE A 77 3.02 -21.57 7.59
N GLY A 78 2.05 -22.29 8.14
CA GLY A 78 1.04 -22.97 7.34
C GLY A 78 0.17 -21.97 6.55
N PRO A 79 -0.45 -22.42 5.44
CA PRO A 79 -1.26 -21.58 4.55
C PRO A 79 -2.39 -20.82 5.26
N GLU A 80 -2.85 -21.31 6.42
CA GLU A 80 -3.88 -20.70 7.27
C GLU A 80 -3.48 -19.36 7.92
N ARG A 81 -2.19 -19.00 7.93
CA ARG A 81 -1.67 -17.71 8.42
C ARG A 81 -1.17 -16.79 7.30
N SER A 82 -1.58 -17.08 6.06
CA SER A 82 -1.25 -16.26 4.90
C SER A 82 -1.81 -14.84 5.06
N PRO A 83 -1.08 -13.82 4.60
CA PRO A 83 -1.48 -12.44 4.75
C PRO A 83 -2.71 -12.14 3.91
N ALA A 84 -3.54 -11.22 4.40
CA ALA A 84 -4.86 -10.94 3.85
C ALA A 84 -5.09 -9.44 3.67
N ILE A 85 -5.78 -9.08 2.59
CA ILE A 85 -6.49 -7.81 2.51
C ILE A 85 -7.61 -7.87 3.54
N ARG A 86 -7.48 -7.09 4.63
CA ARG A 86 -8.47 -7.02 5.71
C ARG A 86 -9.74 -6.31 5.26
N ARG A 87 -9.57 -5.22 4.49
CA ARG A 87 -10.67 -4.43 3.91
C ARG A 87 -10.24 -3.88 2.56
N CYS A 88 -11.20 -3.79 1.63
CA CYS A 88 -11.05 -3.09 0.38
C CYS A 88 -12.37 -2.41 0.01
N LEU A 89 -12.31 -1.10 -0.21
CA LEU A 89 -13.43 -0.30 -0.68
C LEU A 89 -12.99 0.38 -1.98
N ILE A 90 -13.78 0.22 -3.03
CA ILE A 90 -13.58 0.90 -4.30
C ILE A 90 -14.80 1.78 -4.46
N THR A 91 -14.64 3.05 -4.77
CA THR A 91 -15.72 3.97 -5.14
C THR A 91 -15.42 4.53 -6.53
N ASP A 92 -16.20 5.52 -6.98
CA ASP A 92 -15.97 6.15 -8.28
C ASP A 92 -14.66 6.95 -8.28
N ARG A 93 -14.28 7.53 -7.13
CA ARG A 93 -13.04 8.28 -6.96
C ARG A 93 -11.93 7.51 -6.28
N TYR A 94 -12.21 6.69 -5.28
CA TYR A 94 -11.17 6.14 -4.41
C TYR A 94 -11.03 4.61 -4.53
N VAL A 95 -9.80 4.12 -4.43
CA VAL A 95 -9.51 2.75 -4.02
C VAL A 95 -8.86 2.79 -2.65
N TYR A 96 -9.46 2.13 -1.67
CA TYR A 96 -8.86 1.85 -0.38
C TYR A 96 -8.54 0.36 -0.30
N ALA A 97 -7.35 0.03 0.16
CA ALA A 97 -6.96 -1.34 0.52
C ALA A 97 -6.13 -1.33 1.80
N HIS A 98 -6.50 -2.20 2.75
CA HIS A 98 -5.76 -2.42 3.98
C HIS A 98 -5.17 -3.83 3.95
N ALA A 99 -3.85 -3.93 3.84
CA ALA A 99 -3.10 -5.18 3.88
C ALA A 99 -2.51 -5.42 5.26
N VAL A 100 -2.87 -6.53 5.89
CA VAL A 100 -2.24 -6.98 7.15
C VAL A 100 -1.08 -7.90 6.79
N VAL A 101 0.12 -7.49 7.16
CA VAL A 101 1.35 -8.25 6.88
C VAL A 101 1.92 -8.94 8.12
N THR A 102 1.35 -8.74 9.31
CA THR A 102 1.80 -9.37 10.57
C THR A 102 2.09 -10.87 10.41
N GLY A 103 1.20 -11.61 9.73
CA GLY A 103 1.31 -13.05 9.53
C GLY A 103 2.52 -13.49 8.71
N VAL A 104 3.14 -12.59 7.95
CA VAL A 104 4.39 -12.85 7.21
C VAL A 104 5.62 -12.23 7.87
N VAL A 105 5.50 -11.54 8.99
CA VAL A 105 6.69 -11.05 9.72
C VAL A 105 7.29 -12.21 10.51
N HIS A 106 8.61 -12.37 10.44
CA HIS A 106 9.28 -13.45 11.15
C HIS A 106 9.05 -13.33 12.69
N PRO A 107 8.60 -14.38 13.39
CA PRO A 107 8.28 -14.32 14.84
C PRO A 107 9.42 -13.82 15.72
N LYS A 108 10.69 -14.07 15.33
CA LYS A 108 11.89 -13.51 15.99
C LYS A 108 11.83 -11.99 16.22
N TRP A 109 11.07 -11.25 15.42
CA TRP A 109 10.95 -9.80 15.55
C TRP A 109 9.90 -9.37 16.58
N GLY A 110 9.07 -10.30 17.09
CA GLY A 110 8.07 -9.99 18.13
C GLY A 110 6.99 -9.02 17.64
N ALA A 111 6.64 -9.08 16.35
CA ALA A 111 5.62 -8.23 15.76
C ALA A 111 4.21 -8.63 16.23
N ARG A 112 3.49 -7.72 16.88
CA ARG A 112 2.08 -7.89 17.23
C ARG A 112 1.16 -7.39 16.12
N ALA A 113 1.57 -6.32 15.44
CA ALA A 113 0.88 -5.76 14.30
C ALA A 113 1.88 -5.23 13.27
N ALA A 114 1.62 -5.49 11.99
CA ALA A 114 2.29 -4.87 10.86
C ALA A 114 1.27 -4.78 9.72
N GLU A 115 1.08 -3.57 9.20
CA GLU A 115 0.03 -3.28 8.22
C GLU A 115 0.45 -2.18 7.25
N ARG A 116 -0.18 -2.20 6.07
CA ARG A 116 -0.10 -1.14 5.07
C ARG A 116 -1.51 -0.77 4.63
N ILE A 117 -1.82 0.52 4.65
CA ILE A 117 -2.98 1.09 4.00
C ILE A 117 -2.53 1.73 2.70
N PHE A 118 -3.23 1.43 1.62
CA PHE A 118 -3.08 2.00 0.29
C PHE A 118 -4.37 2.72 -0.09
N ILE A 119 -4.25 3.97 -0.50
CA ILE A 119 -5.36 4.76 -1.02
C ILE A 119 -4.95 5.35 -2.37
N LEU A 120 -5.71 5.08 -3.43
CA LEU A 120 -5.57 5.71 -4.74
C LEU A 120 -6.75 6.64 -4.97
N ASP A 121 -6.49 7.89 -5.28
CA ASP A 121 -7.45 8.80 -5.89
C ASP A 121 -7.36 8.63 -7.41
N TYR A 122 -8.38 8.00 -8.01
CA TYR A 122 -8.46 7.76 -9.46
C TYR A 122 -8.54 9.05 -10.26
N LEU A 123 -9.11 10.10 -9.68
CA LEU A 123 -9.31 11.36 -10.39
C LEU A 123 -7.97 12.05 -10.64
N THR A 124 -7.11 12.08 -9.63
CA THR A 124 -5.84 12.83 -9.65
C THR A 124 -4.63 11.95 -9.87
N GLY A 125 -4.77 10.63 -9.66
CA GLY A 125 -3.65 9.69 -9.64
C GLY A 125 -2.78 9.81 -8.38
N CYS A 126 -3.22 10.54 -7.35
CA CYS A 126 -2.49 10.58 -6.09
C CYS A 126 -2.64 9.25 -5.34
N ILE A 127 -1.54 8.77 -4.76
CA ILE A 127 -1.50 7.58 -3.91
C ILE A 127 -1.09 8.02 -2.51
N VAL A 128 -1.85 7.62 -1.49
CA VAL A 128 -1.50 7.78 -0.08
C VAL A 128 -1.19 6.40 0.51
N LEU A 129 -0.06 6.30 1.20
CA LEU A 129 0.42 5.09 1.84
C LEU A 129 0.64 5.34 3.33
N ARG A 130 0.09 4.46 4.17
CA ARG A 130 0.39 4.40 5.60
C ARG A 130 0.98 3.04 5.92
N ASP A 131 2.22 3.02 6.37
CA ASP A 131 2.88 1.84 6.91
C ASP A 131 2.92 1.95 8.43
N ALA A 132 2.49 0.90 9.13
CA ALA A 132 2.51 0.87 10.58
C ALA A 132 2.96 -0.48 11.13
N PHE A 133 3.66 -0.44 12.26
CA PHE A 133 4.15 -1.59 12.99
C PHE A 133 4.05 -1.36 14.50
N ALA A 134 3.75 -2.42 15.25
CA ALA A 134 3.87 -2.46 16.70
C ALA A 134 4.34 -3.85 17.16
N GLY A 135 5.29 -3.88 18.10
CA GLY A 135 5.88 -5.12 18.59
C GLY A 135 6.33 -5.08 20.05
N GLU A 136 6.95 -6.17 20.46
CA GLU A 136 7.43 -6.41 21.83
C GLU A 136 8.81 -5.83 22.11
N LYS A 137 9.58 -5.53 21.06
CA LYS A 137 10.94 -5.01 21.16
C LYS A 137 11.23 -4.02 20.05
N ALA A 138 12.26 -3.21 20.27
CA ALA A 138 12.77 -2.28 19.28
C ALA A 138 13.43 -3.02 18.11
N ILE A 139 13.05 -2.68 16.88
CA ILE A 139 13.55 -3.28 15.63
C ILE A 139 13.70 -2.22 14.54
N ASP A 140 14.54 -2.52 13.54
CA ASP A 140 14.66 -1.66 12.36
C ASP A 140 13.34 -1.67 11.58
N PHE A 141 12.77 -0.48 11.36
CA PHE A 141 11.53 -0.29 10.62
C PHE A 141 11.77 0.64 9.43
N GLY A 142 11.20 0.30 8.28
CA GLY A 142 11.37 1.09 7.06
C GLY A 142 10.35 0.77 5.97
N THR A 143 10.44 1.49 4.87
CA THR A 143 9.66 1.26 3.65
C THR A 143 10.53 1.57 2.43
N HIS A 144 10.43 0.75 1.40
CA HIS A 144 11.27 0.86 0.19
C HIS A 144 10.44 1.28 -1.01
N LEU A 145 11.03 2.14 -1.84
CA LEU A 145 10.60 2.46 -3.19
C LEU A 145 11.81 2.33 -4.13
N HIS A 146 11.75 1.39 -5.06
CA HIS A 146 12.74 1.13 -6.09
C HIS A 146 12.34 1.91 -7.35
N CYS A 147 13.12 2.94 -7.61
CA CYS A 147 12.98 3.82 -8.76
C CYS A 147 13.81 3.28 -9.94
N ALA A 148 13.19 3.22 -11.12
CA ALA A 148 13.84 2.78 -12.35
C ALA A 148 14.86 3.81 -12.89
N GLY A 149 14.68 5.09 -12.56
CA GLY A 149 15.57 6.18 -12.92
C GLY A 149 16.31 6.73 -11.71
N SER A 150 16.32 8.06 -11.60
CA SER A 150 16.99 8.80 -10.53
C SER A 150 16.01 9.25 -9.44
N VAL A 151 16.56 9.44 -8.25
CA VAL A 151 15.88 10.05 -7.11
C VAL A 151 16.60 11.36 -6.77
N THR A 152 15.85 12.46 -6.69
CA THR A 152 16.37 13.79 -6.33
C THR A 152 15.64 14.27 -5.08
N ASP A 153 16.40 14.63 -4.04
CA ASP A 153 15.87 15.30 -2.85
C ASP A 153 15.53 16.76 -3.20
N LEU A 154 14.28 17.17 -2.95
CA LEU A 154 13.78 18.52 -3.20
C LEU A 154 13.69 19.36 -1.91
N GLY A 155 14.10 18.80 -0.76
CA GLY A 155 13.94 19.40 0.56
C GLY A 155 12.59 19.08 1.21
N GLU A 156 12.47 19.37 2.50
CA GLU A 156 11.21 19.31 3.28
C GLU A 156 10.47 17.95 3.19
N GLY A 157 11.23 16.85 3.09
CA GLY A 157 10.67 15.51 3.00
C GLY A 157 10.07 15.16 1.63
N GLN A 158 10.43 15.89 0.57
CA GLN A 158 9.94 15.70 -0.78
C GLN A 158 11.03 15.21 -1.74
N TYR A 159 10.68 14.26 -2.59
CA TYR A 159 11.59 13.60 -3.52
C TYR A 159 10.97 13.49 -4.91
N ARG A 160 11.73 13.83 -5.95
CA ARG A 160 11.38 13.54 -7.34
C ARG A 160 11.98 12.20 -7.74
N MET A 161 11.16 11.31 -8.30
CA MET A 161 11.56 10.01 -8.81
C MET A 161 11.21 9.90 -10.29
N THR A 162 12.15 9.41 -11.10
CA THR A 162 11.98 9.34 -12.56
C THR A 162 11.96 7.89 -13.07
N GLY A 163 11.30 7.68 -14.20
CA GLY A 163 11.34 6.42 -14.92
C GLY A 163 12.71 6.11 -15.51
N GLY A 164 12.90 4.86 -15.91
CA GLY A 164 14.14 4.38 -16.52
C GLY A 164 13.90 3.62 -17.83
N GLN A 165 14.99 3.29 -18.53
CA GLN A 165 14.92 2.46 -19.74
C GLN A 165 14.56 1.01 -19.36
N ALA A 166 13.30 0.64 -19.55
CA ALA A 166 12.70 -0.63 -19.14
C ALA A 166 13.16 -1.88 -19.92
N ARG A 167 14.24 -1.81 -20.71
CA ARG A 167 14.52 -2.78 -21.79
C ARG A 167 15.01 -4.17 -21.33
N THR A 168 15.10 -4.47 -20.03
CA THR A 168 15.80 -5.70 -19.60
C THR A 168 15.19 -6.49 -18.44
N ILE A 169 14.04 -6.10 -17.87
CA ILE A 169 13.52 -6.71 -16.63
C ILE A 169 12.04 -7.06 -16.74
N ALA A 170 11.67 -7.69 -17.85
CA ALA A 170 10.44 -8.47 -17.92
C ALA A 170 10.84 -9.95 -17.90
N ALA A 171 10.57 -10.64 -16.79
CA ALA A 171 10.54 -12.09 -16.77
C ALA A 171 9.64 -12.58 -17.93
N PRO A 172 9.95 -13.71 -18.59
CA PRO A 172 9.11 -14.24 -19.65
C PRO A 172 7.69 -14.45 -19.11
N GLY A 173 6.75 -13.62 -19.55
CA GLY A 173 5.34 -13.65 -19.11
C GLY A 173 4.85 -12.47 -18.27
N ARG A 174 5.68 -11.48 -17.90
CA ARG A 174 5.16 -10.17 -17.42
C ARG A 174 5.26 -9.15 -18.54
N SER A 175 4.14 -8.86 -19.18
CA SER A 175 4.03 -7.82 -20.21
C SER A 175 4.07 -6.43 -19.59
N PHE A 176 5.25 -5.98 -19.18
CA PHE A 176 5.55 -4.55 -19.26
C PHE A 176 6.14 -4.34 -20.64
N THR A 177 5.30 -3.88 -21.58
CA THR A 177 5.74 -3.48 -22.91
C THR A 177 6.47 -2.15 -22.81
N GLY A 178 7.65 -2.15 -22.15
CA GLY A 178 8.57 -1.04 -22.16
C GLY A 178 9.09 -0.86 -23.58
N ALA A 179 8.55 0.13 -24.28
CA ALA A 179 8.97 0.46 -25.64
C ALA A 179 10.47 0.79 -25.65
N ALA A 180 11.17 0.28 -26.66
CA ALA A 180 12.55 0.61 -26.88
C ALA A 180 12.72 2.09 -27.21
N GLY A 181 13.71 2.76 -26.62
CA GLY A 181 14.20 4.06 -27.10
C GLY A 181 13.63 5.30 -26.43
N LEU A 182 13.10 5.18 -25.20
CA LEU A 182 12.60 6.35 -24.47
C LEU A 182 13.72 7.37 -24.21
N THR A 183 13.53 8.61 -24.67
CA THR A 183 14.38 9.76 -24.38
C THR A 183 14.21 10.20 -22.93
N ASP A 184 15.09 11.07 -22.43
CA ASP A 184 15.02 11.55 -21.05
C ASP A 184 13.72 12.32 -20.77
N GLU A 185 13.11 12.92 -21.80
CA GLU A 185 11.81 13.59 -21.77
C GLU A 185 10.62 12.63 -21.74
N GLU A 186 10.81 11.36 -22.09
CA GLU A 186 9.78 10.30 -22.06
C GLU A 186 9.82 9.48 -20.76
N LYS A 187 10.73 9.83 -19.84
CA LYS A 187 10.79 9.26 -18.50
C LYS A 187 9.67 9.86 -17.66
N GLY A 188 8.55 9.14 -17.56
CA GLY A 188 7.49 9.48 -16.60
C GLY A 188 8.07 9.72 -15.21
N GLU A 189 7.47 10.61 -14.44
CA GLU A 189 7.97 11.00 -13.13
C GLU A 189 6.87 10.98 -12.08
N VAL A 190 7.28 10.84 -10.82
CA VAL A 190 6.41 11.00 -9.66
C VAL A 190 7.14 11.78 -8.57
N PHE A 191 6.36 12.43 -7.72
CA PHE A 191 6.82 13.12 -6.53
C PHE A 191 6.35 12.36 -5.30
N VAL A 192 7.31 12.01 -4.44
CA VAL A 192 7.06 11.37 -3.14
C VAL A 192 7.18 12.42 -2.05
N ARG A 193 6.16 12.55 -1.21
CA ARG A 193 6.16 13.46 -0.06
C ARG A 193 5.94 12.69 1.23
N ILE A 194 6.82 12.85 2.20
CA ILE A 194 6.63 12.37 3.57
C ILE A 194 5.69 13.36 4.27
N LEU A 195 4.55 12.86 4.74
CA LEU A 195 3.49 13.69 5.33
C LEU A 195 3.58 13.70 6.86
N ALA A 196 3.73 12.51 7.46
CA ALA A 196 3.90 12.36 8.90
C ALA A 196 4.68 11.09 9.22
N THR A 197 5.37 11.10 10.35
CA THR A 197 6.04 9.93 10.92
C THR A 197 5.81 9.93 12.43
N LEU A 198 5.68 8.75 13.05
CA LEU A 198 5.60 8.65 14.51
C LEU A 198 6.98 8.81 15.17
N GLN A 199 8.02 8.37 14.45
CA GLN A 199 9.41 8.34 14.89
C GLN A 199 10.30 9.26 14.04
N PRO A 200 11.46 9.72 14.57
CA PRO A 200 12.50 10.32 13.75
C PRO A 200 12.91 9.37 12.61
N TYR A 201 13.23 9.92 11.45
CA TYR A 201 13.49 9.13 10.25
C TYR A 201 14.72 9.62 9.49
N ASN A 202 15.25 8.72 8.67
CA ASN A 202 16.26 8.99 7.66
C ASN A 202 15.75 8.53 6.30
N VAL A 203 16.11 9.26 5.26
CA VAL A 203 15.94 8.81 3.87
C VAL A 203 17.29 8.39 3.32
N ILE A 204 17.39 7.15 2.86
CA ILE A 204 18.58 6.57 2.28
C ILE A 204 18.31 6.39 0.79
N VAL A 205 19.12 7.05 -0.03
CA VAL A 205 19.07 6.93 -1.50
C VAL A 205 20.37 6.28 -1.95
N GLU A 206 20.26 5.04 -2.44
CA GLU A 206 21.43 4.26 -2.83
C GLU A 206 21.10 3.28 -3.95
N GLU A 207 22.12 2.83 -4.68
CA GLU A 207 21.97 1.64 -5.49
C GLU A 207 21.74 0.44 -4.54
N PRO A 208 20.73 -0.42 -4.78
CA PRO A 208 20.48 -1.55 -3.91
C PRO A 208 21.71 -2.46 -3.90
N THR A 209 22.20 -2.78 -2.70
CA THR A 209 23.30 -3.74 -2.57
C THR A 209 22.79 -5.13 -2.94
N TRP A 210 23.15 -5.61 -4.14
CA TRP A 210 22.75 -6.92 -4.63
C TRP A 210 23.45 -8.01 -3.83
N ARG A 211 22.69 -8.76 -3.03
CA ARG A 211 23.21 -9.98 -2.41
C ARG A 211 23.09 -11.12 -3.40
N PRO A 212 24.22 -11.74 -3.83
CA PRO A 212 24.19 -12.81 -4.82
C PRO A 212 23.35 -13.96 -4.29
N SER A 213 22.15 -14.08 -4.84
CA SER A 213 21.29 -15.25 -4.75
C SER A 213 21.21 -15.82 -6.17
N TYR A 214 21.10 -17.14 -6.27
CA TYR A 214 21.44 -17.92 -7.46
C TYR A 214 20.69 -17.44 -8.72
N ILE A 215 21.34 -16.66 -9.61
CA ILE A 215 20.73 -16.19 -10.86
C ILE A 215 20.84 -17.30 -11.91
N TYR A 216 19.71 -17.84 -12.37
CA TYR A 216 19.69 -18.70 -13.56
C TYR A 216 20.23 -17.92 -14.77
N GLY A 217 21.38 -18.34 -15.30
CA GLY A 217 22.06 -17.71 -16.45
C GLY A 217 23.39 -17.04 -16.14
N LEU A 218 23.77 -16.88 -14.86
CA LEU A 218 25.13 -16.52 -14.45
C LEU A 218 25.79 -17.77 -13.85
N ASN A 219 26.62 -18.44 -14.65
CA ASN A 219 27.59 -19.40 -14.10
C ASN A 219 28.57 -18.58 -13.25
N ASN A 220 28.30 -18.47 -11.96
CA ASN A 220 29.10 -17.72 -11.01
C ASN A 220 30.50 -18.35 -10.93
N THR A 221 31.51 -17.76 -11.56
CA THR A 221 32.91 -18.22 -11.43
C THR A 221 33.60 -17.58 -10.23
N GLY A 222 32.91 -16.69 -9.50
CA GLY A 222 33.43 -15.96 -8.35
C GLY A 222 34.42 -14.86 -8.73
N LYS A 223 34.50 -14.49 -10.01
CA LYS A 223 35.46 -13.50 -10.55
C LYS A 223 34.79 -12.32 -11.23
N GLU A 224 33.49 -12.38 -11.46
CA GLU A 224 32.71 -11.30 -12.04
C GLU A 224 32.36 -10.25 -10.99
N ASP A 225 32.69 -8.98 -11.26
CA ASP A 225 32.19 -7.84 -10.49
C ASP A 225 30.81 -7.45 -11.06
N ILE A 226 29.78 -7.44 -10.22
CA ILE A 226 28.39 -7.22 -10.61
C ILE A 226 28.17 -5.84 -11.24
N LYS A 227 29.05 -4.86 -10.96
CA LYS A 227 29.03 -3.54 -11.60
C LYS A 227 29.22 -3.60 -13.13
N ASP A 228 29.77 -4.71 -13.63
CA ASP A 228 30.01 -4.96 -15.05
C ASP A 228 28.82 -5.67 -15.73
N GLY A 229 27.78 -6.03 -14.98
CA GLY A 229 26.54 -6.62 -15.49
C GLY A 229 25.67 -5.61 -16.24
N ARG A 230 25.07 -6.03 -17.36
CA ARG A 230 24.15 -5.20 -18.18
C ARG A 230 22.72 -5.12 -17.59
N HIS A 231 22.59 -4.90 -16.29
CA HIS A 231 21.30 -4.66 -15.67
C HIS A 231 21.02 -3.15 -15.59
N PRO A 232 19.76 -2.70 -15.77
CA PRO A 232 19.38 -1.32 -15.47
C PRO A 232 19.82 -0.97 -14.04
N ARG A 233 20.48 0.17 -13.88
CA ARG A 233 20.81 0.69 -12.56
C ARG A 233 19.52 1.18 -11.93
N PHE A 234 19.21 0.66 -10.75
CA PHE A 234 18.05 1.07 -9.96
C PHE A 234 18.51 1.95 -8.83
N THR A 235 17.67 2.93 -8.49
CA THR A 235 17.88 3.74 -7.30
C THR A 235 16.87 3.29 -6.25
N ARG A 236 17.33 2.80 -5.11
CA ARG A 236 16.47 2.52 -3.96
C ARG A 236 16.35 3.78 -3.13
N TRP A 237 15.12 4.27 -2.99
CA TRP A 237 14.74 5.20 -1.95
C TRP A 237 14.19 4.41 -0.77
N ARG A 238 14.74 4.63 0.41
CA ARG A 238 14.31 3.99 1.66
C ARG A 238 14.01 5.05 2.69
N LEU A 239 12.76 5.09 3.15
CA LEU A 239 12.38 5.81 4.35
C LEU A 239 12.53 4.84 5.53
N ALA A 240 13.41 5.15 6.47
CA ALA A 240 13.73 4.30 7.61
C ALA A 240 13.61 5.08 8.92
N ALA A 241 13.24 4.37 9.99
CA ALA A 241 13.36 4.92 11.33
C ALA A 241 14.84 5.24 11.58
N ALA A 242 15.12 6.35 12.25
CA ALA A 242 16.50 6.77 12.51
C ALA A 242 17.23 5.78 13.43
N GLU A 243 16.49 5.15 14.33
CA GLU A 243 16.95 4.11 15.25
C GLU A 243 15.90 2.98 15.35
N PRO A 244 16.27 1.78 15.81
CA PRO A 244 15.32 0.71 16.09
C PRO A 244 14.19 1.16 17.02
N THR A 245 12.94 0.83 16.67
CA THR A 245 11.75 1.25 17.43
C THR A 245 10.79 0.09 17.70
N ALA A 246 10.08 0.15 18.83
CA ALA A 246 9.08 -0.86 19.20
C ALA A 246 7.73 -0.64 18.52
N GLU A 247 7.49 0.59 18.05
CA GLU A 247 6.33 1.00 17.28
C GLU A 247 6.75 2.03 16.25
N GLY A 248 6.17 1.99 15.06
CA GLY A 248 6.55 2.89 14.00
C GLY A 248 5.43 3.14 13.01
N GLU A 249 5.38 4.36 12.49
CA GLU A 249 4.43 4.76 11.48
C GLU A 249 5.09 5.68 10.45
N PHE A 250 4.77 5.45 9.18
CA PHE A 250 5.07 6.36 8.07
C PHE A 250 3.78 6.63 7.30
N LEU A 251 3.46 7.91 7.11
CA LEU A 251 2.43 8.39 6.21
C LEU A 251 3.11 9.20 5.10
N PHE A 252 2.95 8.78 3.86
CA PHE A 252 3.54 9.45 2.71
C PHE A 252 2.63 9.35 1.49
N ALA A 253 2.85 10.24 0.52
CA ALA A 253 2.09 10.28 -0.71
C ALA A 253 2.98 10.23 -1.94
N ILE A 254 2.43 9.71 -3.04
CA ILE A 254 3.03 9.67 -4.38
C ILE A 254 2.05 10.42 -5.30
N SER A 255 2.56 11.36 -6.08
CA SER A 255 1.74 12.24 -6.93
C SER A 255 2.44 12.56 -8.24
N ALA A 256 1.67 12.98 -9.25
CA ALA A 256 2.23 13.39 -10.54
C ALA A 256 2.87 14.79 -10.49
N GLU A 257 2.43 15.64 -9.57
CA GLU A 257 2.89 17.03 -9.46
C GLU A 257 3.56 17.29 -8.11
N LYS A 258 4.56 18.17 -8.13
CA LYS A 258 5.20 18.65 -6.92
C LYS A 258 4.17 19.36 -6.04
N ASP A 259 4.20 19.08 -4.73
CA ASP A 259 3.37 19.73 -3.70
C ASP A 259 1.86 19.51 -3.83
N ALA A 260 1.41 18.58 -4.70
CA ALA A 260 0.00 18.28 -4.92
C ALA A 260 -0.73 17.70 -3.70
N VAL A 261 0.02 17.04 -2.81
CA VAL A 261 -0.52 16.43 -1.58
C VAL A 261 0.12 17.09 -0.37
N SER A 262 -0.69 17.46 0.61
CA SER A 262 -0.25 18.06 1.87
C SER A 262 -0.97 17.46 3.07
N LEU A 263 -0.47 17.74 4.27
CA LEU A 263 -1.09 17.37 5.54
C LEU A 263 -1.43 18.64 6.31
N HIS A 264 -2.71 18.82 6.64
CA HIS A 264 -3.21 19.94 7.43
C HIS A 264 -4.08 19.41 8.58
N ASP A 265 -3.70 19.69 9.82
CA ASP A 265 -4.44 19.27 11.02
C ASP A 265 -4.78 17.76 11.05
N GLY A 266 -3.83 16.92 10.59
CA GLY A 266 -4.01 15.47 10.53
C GLY A 266 -4.84 14.97 9.34
N VAL A 267 -5.27 15.87 8.44
CA VAL A 267 -6.03 15.56 7.22
C VAL A 267 -5.10 15.63 6.02
N VAL A 268 -5.05 14.54 5.24
CA VAL A 268 -4.31 14.54 3.96
C VAL A 268 -5.18 15.22 2.91
N ARG A 269 -4.73 16.35 2.39
CA ARG A 269 -5.39 17.10 1.32
C ARG A 269 -4.84 16.65 -0.02
N LEU A 270 -5.76 16.32 -0.92
CA LEU A 270 -5.51 15.90 -2.29
C LEU A 270 -6.00 17.00 -3.25
N PRO A 271 -5.56 17.01 -4.52
CA PRO A 271 -6.11 17.91 -5.52
C PRO A 271 -7.60 17.67 -5.76
N GLU A 272 -8.26 18.57 -6.50
CA GLU A 272 -9.68 18.46 -6.86
C GLU A 272 -10.58 18.24 -5.62
N ASP A 273 -10.36 19.06 -4.59
CA ASP A 273 -11.06 19.05 -3.29
C ASP A 273 -11.17 17.67 -2.60
N GLY A 274 -10.18 16.80 -2.80
CA GLY A 274 -10.12 15.50 -2.14
C GLY A 274 -9.52 15.58 -0.74
N SER A 275 -10.07 14.84 0.22
CA SER A 275 -9.51 14.76 1.57
C SER A 275 -9.55 13.35 2.13
N VAL A 276 -8.49 12.98 2.87
CA VAL A 276 -8.34 11.66 3.47
C VAL A 276 -8.05 11.80 4.96
N TYR A 277 -8.89 11.16 5.76
CA TYR A 277 -8.80 11.11 7.21
C TYR A 277 -8.43 9.68 7.63
N LEU A 278 -7.28 9.53 8.28
CA LEU A 278 -6.78 8.27 8.84
C LEU A 278 -6.69 8.35 10.37
N ALA A 279 -7.70 8.93 11.01
CA ALA A 279 -7.73 9.18 12.45
C ALA A 279 -7.97 7.91 13.30
N GLY A 280 -8.17 6.76 12.66
CA GLY A 280 -8.74 5.59 13.33
C GLY A 280 -10.10 5.93 13.95
N LEU A 281 -10.51 5.22 15.00
CA LEU A 281 -11.83 5.38 15.63
C LEU A 281 -12.03 6.71 16.40
N GLN A 282 -11.24 7.74 16.12
CA GLN A 282 -11.53 9.08 16.61
C GLN A 282 -12.61 9.74 15.72
N PRO A 283 -13.53 10.51 16.28
CA PRO A 283 -14.52 11.25 15.49
C PRO A 283 -13.83 12.24 14.55
N VAL A 284 -14.28 12.28 13.28
CA VAL A 284 -13.81 13.24 12.28
C VAL A 284 -14.99 14.02 11.71
N GLU A 285 -14.81 15.33 11.53
CA GLU A 285 -15.81 16.19 10.92
C GLU A 285 -15.51 16.39 9.43
N ALA A 286 -16.51 16.11 8.58
CA ALA A 286 -16.43 16.32 7.15
C ALA A 286 -17.80 16.73 6.61
N LEU A 287 -17.84 17.81 5.82
CA LEU A 287 -19.03 18.26 5.09
C LEU A 287 -20.30 18.38 5.96
N GLY A 288 -20.15 18.80 7.23
CA GLY A 288 -21.25 19.01 8.17
C GLY A 288 -21.72 17.74 8.92
N TYR A 289 -21.00 16.63 8.76
CA TYR A 289 -21.25 15.36 9.45
C TYR A 289 -20.03 14.94 10.27
N THR A 290 -20.28 14.23 11.36
CA THR A 290 -19.25 13.59 12.19
C THR A 290 -19.24 12.09 11.93
N PHE A 291 -18.07 11.53 11.69
CA PHE A 291 -17.87 10.12 11.41
C PHE A 291 -16.89 9.51 12.42
N THR A 292 -17.26 8.37 12.99
CA THR A 292 -16.36 7.51 13.78
C THR A 292 -16.11 6.26 12.96
N ALA A 293 -14.92 6.15 12.35
CA ALA A 293 -14.60 5.12 11.35
C ALA A 293 -13.09 4.82 11.31
N GLU A 294 -12.65 3.77 10.64
CA GLU A 294 -11.22 3.50 10.47
C GLU A 294 -10.56 4.47 9.49
N ALA A 295 -11.28 4.86 8.44
CA ALA A 295 -10.88 5.90 7.49
C ALA A 295 -12.10 6.61 6.89
N VAL A 296 -11.94 7.88 6.51
CA VAL A 296 -12.94 8.66 5.78
C VAL A 296 -12.26 9.32 4.58
N LEU A 297 -12.81 9.13 3.39
CA LEU A 297 -12.33 9.69 2.13
C LEU A 297 -13.44 10.58 1.56
N VAL A 298 -13.13 11.84 1.32
CA VAL A 298 -14.10 12.89 1.03
C VAL A 298 -13.82 13.50 -0.33
N ASP A 299 -14.84 13.53 -1.18
CA ASP A 299 -14.86 14.36 -2.37
C ASP A 299 -15.76 15.58 -2.09
N GLU A 300 -15.14 16.73 -1.80
CA GLU A 300 -15.93 17.92 -1.44
C GLU A 300 -16.67 18.51 -2.65
N SER A 301 -16.17 18.32 -3.87
CA SER A 301 -16.79 18.83 -5.10
C SER A 301 -18.05 18.02 -5.43
N ALA A 302 -17.98 16.69 -5.32
CA ALA A 302 -19.11 15.79 -5.55
C ALA A 302 -20.04 15.64 -4.34
N LYS A 303 -19.64 16.17 -3.17
CA LYS A 303 -20.35 15.98 -1.89
C LYS A 303 -20.55 14.50 -1.55
N THR A 304 -19.52 13.69 -1.81
CA THR A 304 -19.54 12.27 -1.47
C THR A 304 -18.48 11.92 -0.43
N VAL A 305 -18.78 10.89 0.37
CA VAL A 305 -17.94 10.40 1.45
C VAL A 305 -17.89 8.88 1.39
N ALA A 306 -16.71 8.34 1.15
CA ALA A 306 -16.43 6.93 1.32
C ALA A 306 -15.90 6.69 2.74
N VAL A 307 -16.58 5.86 3.52
CA VAL A 307 -16.22 5.56 4.90
C VAL A 307 -15.81 4.09 5.03
N VAL A 308 -14.68 3.82 5.67
CA VAL A 308 -14.19 2.46 5.89
C VAL A 308 -14.26 2.13 7.37
N GLY A 309 -14.87 0.99 7.72
CA GLY A 309 -15.02 0.56 9.10
C GLY A 309 -15.85 1.52 9.98
N LEU A 310 -16.86 2.16 9.38
CA LEU A 310 -17.86 2.99 10.03
C LEU A 310 -18.47 2.30 11.26
N ARG A 311 -18.48 3.02 12.37
CA ARG A 311 -19.17 2.68 13.62
C ARG A 311 -20.33 3.61 13.89
N GLU A 312 -20.13 4.88 13.60
CA GLU A 312 -21.12 5.92 13.84
C GLU A 312 -20.98 7.04 12.81
N ALA A 313 -22.10 7.50 12.27
CA ALA A 313 -22.20 8.72 11.49
C ALA A 313 -23.33 9.57 12.05
N SER A 314 -23.05 10.83 12.36
CA SER A 314 -24.03 11.76 12.90
C SER A 314 -24.02 13.08 12.15
N GLY A 315 -25.18 13.70 12.04
CA GLY A 315 -25.40 15.00 11.41
C GLY A 315 -26.63 15.68 12.00
N PRO A 316 -27.02 16.87 11.51
CA PRO A 316 -28.05 17.69 12.13
C PRO A 316 -29.39 16.98 12.39
N ASN A 317 -29.81 16.10 11.47
CA ASN A 317 -31.10 15.40 11.53
C ASN A 317 -30.96 13.88 11.36
N PHE A 318 -29.74 13.35 11.56
CA PHE A 318 -29.42 11.96 11.23
C PHE A 318 -28.40 11.40 12.22
N THR A 319 -28.64 10.16 12.67
CA THR A 319 -27.62 9.37 13.35
C THR A 319 -27.75 7.91 12.91
N LEU A 320 -26.62 7.34 12.52
CA LEU A 320 -26.45 5.93 12.18
C LEU A 320 -25.41 5.35 13.12
N VAL A 321 -25.78 4.30 13.85
CA VAL A 321 -24.88 3.51 14.69
C VAL A 321 -24.92 2.06 14.23
N THR A 322 -23.75 1.45 14.11
CA THR A 322 -23.59 0.07 13.64
C THR A 322 -23.00 -0.83 14.72
N ASP A 323 -23.58 -2.00 14.93
CA ASP A 323 -23.08 -2.95 15.93
C ASP A 323 -21.73 -3.56 15.51
N ILE A 324 -21.53 -3.73 14.20
CA ILE A 324 -20.27 -4.15 13.58
C ILE A 324 -19.74 -3.05 12.64
N PRO A 325 -18.40 -2.97 12.41
CA PRO A 325 -17.87 -1.93 11.55
C PRO A 325 -18.16 -2.19 10.07
N LEU A 326 -18.82 -1.25 9.42
CA LEU A 326 -19.29 -1.34 8.02
C LEU A 326 -18.49 -0.41 7.10
N ASP A 327 -18.43 -0.73 5.81
CA ASP A 327 -17.92 0.23 4.84
C ASP A 327 -19.11 0.95 4.21
N ALA A 328 -18.96 2.20 3.78
CA ALA A 328 -20.05 3.01 3.25
C ALA A 328 -19.58 3.89 2.08
N ASP A 329 -20.49 4.15 1.16
CA ASP A 329 -20.34 5.15 0.11
C ASP A 329 -21.59 6.04 0.18
N LEU A 330 -21.40 7.29 0.61
CA LEU A 330 -22.46 8.21 1.02
C LEU A 330 -22.43 9.47 0.16
N ASP A 331 -23.57 9.84 -0.40
CA ASP A 331 -23.85 11.15 -0.95
C ASP A 331 -24.53 12.00 0.14
N ILE A 332 -23.92 13.14 0.42
CA ILE A 332 -24.34 14.10 1.45
C ILE A 332 -24.67 15.47 0.87
N SER A 333 -25.07 15.52 -0.40
CA SER A 333 -25.53 16.73 -1.09
C SER A 333 -26.87 17.27 -0.56
N GLY A 334 -27.66 16.46 0.16
CA GLY A 334 -28.96 16.83 0.72
C GLY A 334 -29.01 16.84 2.26
N ASP A 335 -30.19 17.16 2.81
CA ASP A 335 -30.45 17.22 4.26
C ASP A 335 -30.36 15.86 4.97
N THR A 336 -30.39 14.77 4.20
CA THR A 336 -30.24 13.40 4.71
C THR A 336 -29.26 12.65 3.82
N PRO A 337 -28.23 12.02 4.40
CA PRO A 337 -27.30 11.18 3.65
C PRO A 337 -28.05 10.05 2.95
N HIS A 338 -27.67 9.78 1.72
CA HIS A 338 -28.12 8.59 1.00
C HIS A 338 -26.91 7.85 0.44
N GLY A 339 -27.00 6.54 0.27
CA GLY A 339 -25.83 5.79 -0.16
C GLY A 339 -25.96 4.29 0.03
N THR A 340 -24.83 3.60 -0.02
CA THR A 340 -24.75 2.14 0.14
C THR A 340 -23.90 1.79 1.35
N LEU A 341 -24.43 0.93 2.21
CA LEU A 341 -23.68 0.29 3.30
C LEU A 341 -23.26 -1.11 2.86
N TYR A 342 -21.97 -1.39 3.00
CA TYR A 342 -21.34 -2.65 2.68
C TYR A 342 -21.03 -3.39 3.98
N SER A 343 -21.65 -4.55 4.16
CA SER A 343 -21.55 -5.35 5.38
C SER A 343 -21.05 -6.76 5.09
N PRO A 344 -20.10 -7.28 5.90
CA PRO A 344 -19.74 -8.68 5.86
C PRO A 344 -20.81 -9.58 6.50
N ALA A 345 -21.67 -9.03 7.37
CA ALA A 345 -22.78 -9.77 8.00
C ALA A 345 -24.09 -9.61 7.23
N ARG A 346 -24.90 -10.68 7.21
CA ARG A 346 -26.25 -10.65 6.63
C ARG A 346 -27.19 -9.70 7.37
N GLU A 347 -27.02 -9.56 8.68
CA GLU A 347 -27.82 -8.70 9.55
C GLU A 347 -26.87 -7.87 10.43
N PRO A 348 -26.40 -6.70 9.96
CA PRO A 348 -25.35 -5.95 10.63
C PRO A 348 -25.74 -5.26 11.94
N GLY A 349 -27.00 -5.34 12.38
CA GLY A 349 -27.49 -4.60 13.54
C GLY A 349 -27.35 -3.09 13.31
N LEU A 350 -28.37 -2.48 12.70
CA LEU A 350 -28.37 -1.05 12.37
C LEU A 350 -29.36 -0.32 13.26
N ARG A 351 -28.90 0.74 13.92
CA ARG A 351 -29.77 1.71 14.60
C ARG A 351 -29.69 3.02 13.85
N VAL A 352 -30.82 3.43 13.27
CA VAL A 352 -30.93 4.70 12.54
C VAL A 352 -32.01 5.54 13.20
N THR A 353 -31.68 6.78 13.52
CA THR A 353 -32.61 7.80 14.02
C THR A 353 -32.52 9.04 13.13
N GLY A 354 -33.66 9.67 12.84
CA GLY A 354 -33.75 10.72 11.81
C GLY A 354 -34.40 10.20 10.53
N ALA A 355 -34.63 11.08 9.55
CA ALA A 355 -35.46 10.81 8.37
C ALA A 355 -35.11 9.45 7.71
N ALA A 356 -36.17 8.65 7.48
CA ALA A 356 -36.07 7.26 7.08
C ALA A 356 -35.10 7.10 5.91
N PRO A 357 -34.02 6.30 6.08
CA PRO A 357 -33.08 6.13 4.99
C PRO A 357 -33.82 5.53 3.80
N ALA A 358 -33.64 6.14 2.62
CA ALA A 358 -33.92 5.46 1.36
C ALA A 358 -33.33 4.05 1.46
N VAL A 359 -34.17 3.04 1.21
CA VAL A 359 -33.92 1.62 1.47
C VAL A 359 -32.44 1.27 1.32
N TRP A 360 -31.73 1.13 2.45
CA TRP A 360 -30.34 0.68 2.44
C TRP A 360 -30.31 -0.69 1.80
N THR A 361 -29.77 -0.78 0.58
CA THR A 361 -29.59 -2.07 -0.08
C THR A 361 -28.39 -2.77 0.53
N SER A 362 -28.64 -3.67 1.48
CA SER A 362 -27.62 -4.58 1.97
C SER A 362 -27.29 -5.58 0.86
N ASN A 363 -26.06 -5.53 0.34
CA ASN A 363 -25.58 -6.53 -0.60
C ASN A 363 -24.43 -7.33 0.02
N PRO A 364 -24.72 -8.44 0.73
CA PRO A 364 -23.69 -9.25 1.38
C PRO A 364 -22.78 -9.99 0.39
N TYR A 365 -23.07 -9.94 -0.92
CA TYR A 365 -22.30 -10.60 -1.96
C TYR A 365 -21.47 -9.64 -2.83
N HIS A 366 -21.63 -8.32 -2.63
CA HIS A 366 -20.96 -7.29 -3.42
C HIS A 366 -19.43 -7.42 -3.28
N PRO A 367 -18.64 -7.26 -4.35
CA PRO A 367 -17.17 -7.25 -4.26
C PRO A 367 -16.65 -6.25 -3.22
N ARG A 368 -17.37 -5.13 -3.01
CA ARG A 368 -17.09 -4.10 -1.99
C ARG A 368 -17.61 -4.45 -0.57
N SER A 369 -18.48 -5.46 -0.41
CA SER A 369 -18.96 -5.97 0.90
C SER A 369 -18.26 -7.25 1.36
N ARG A 370 -17.44 -7.83 0.49
CA ARG A 370 -16.74 -9.07 0.77
C ARG A 370 -15.57 -8.77 1.72
N GLY A 371 -15.72 -9.22 2.97
CA GLY A 371 -14.58 -9.77 3.72
C GLY A 371 -13.92 -10.98 3.02
N ASN A 372 -14.51 -11.46 1.91
CA ASN A 372 -14.12 -12.64 1.14
C ASN A 372 -13.02 -12.40 0.08
N TRP A 373 -11.98 -11.63 0.40
CA TRP A 373 -10.63 -12.00 -0.07
C TRP A 373 -9.98 -13.03 0.88
N MET A 374 -10.62 -13.30 2.03
CA MET A 374 -10.36 -14.49 2.83
C MET A 374 -10.73 -15.75 2.04
N THR A 375 -9.72 -16.54 1.68
CA THR A 375 -9.88 -18.01 1.63
C THR A 375 -10.52 -18.44 2.94
N ARG A 376 -11.61 -19.20 2.85
CA ARG A 376 -12.25 -19.84 4.01
C ARG A 376 -11.16 -20.49 4.88
N LEU A 377 -11.22 -20.16 6.18
CA LEU A 377 -10.43 -20.77 7.25
C LEU A 377 -10.42 -22.30 7.14
#